data_AF-A0A0T8U8P9-F1
#
_entry.id   AF-A0A0T8U8P9-F1
#
_cell.length_a   1.000
_cell.length_b   1.000
_cell.length_c   1.000
_cell.angle_alpha   90.00
_cell.angle_beta   90.00
_cell.angle_gamma   90.00
#
_symmetry.space_group_name_H-M   'P 1'
#
loop_
_entity.id
_entity.type
_entity.pdbx_description
1 polymer ?
#
loop_
_entity_poly.entity_id
_entity_poly.type
_entity_poly.pdbx_seq_one_letter_code
_entity_poly.pdbx_strand_id
1 'polypeptide(L)'
;MIELSNTNKQYQEIKDELVLEIAEIDMKLEETQEKIATLNKMVEVLINLKSEDHETRKLAKYDFAQMNMTESITLDRLNTDILKLQQELGNEINEYEEIARRQDSFVKIINTNKFTVLKFHENALLE
;
A
#
# COMPACT_ATOMS: atom_id res chain seq x y z
N MET A 1 -20.05 17.99 30.56
CA MET A 1 -18.82 17.94 29.73
C MET A 1 -18.36 16.48 29.71
N ILE A 2 -18.64 15.74 28.62
CA ILE A 2 -17.93 14.46 28.43
C ILE A 2 -16.56 14.85 27.91
N GLU A 3 -15.62 15.00 28.84
CA GLU A 3 -14.22 14.83 28.51
C GLU A 3 -14.12 13.47 27.82
N LEU A 4 -13.74 13.48 26.54
CA LEU A 4 -13.00 12.38 25.95
C LEU A 4 -11.65 12.31 26.65
N SER A 5 -11.64 12.13 27.97
CA SER A 5 -10.44 11.79 28.69
C SER A 5 -10.02 10.42 28.16
N ASN A 6 -8.72 10.26 28.05
CA ASN A 6 -7.99 9.09 27.56
C ASN A 6 -8.28 7.77 28.31
N THR A 7 -9.46 7.59 28.92
CA THR A 7 -9.82 6.49 29.82
C THR A 7 -10.62 5.36 29.19
N ASN A 8 -11.12 5.47 27.95
CA ASN A 8 -11.59 4.26 27.27
C ASN A 8 -10.38 3.58 26.62
N LYS A 9 -9.59 2.86 27.42
CA LYS A 9 -8.36 2.15 27.01
C LYS A 9 -8.55 1.39 25.69
N GLN A 10 -9.72 0.79 25.51
CA GLN A 10 -10.14 0.08 24.30
C GLN A 10 -10.19 0.94 23.03
N TYR A 11 -10.53 2.23 23.14
CA TYR A 11 -10.60 3.14 21.98
C TYR A 11 -9.21 3.45 21.41
N GLN A 12 -8.27 3.79 22.29
CA GLN A 12 -6.90 4.07 21.86
C GLN A 12 -6.23 2.79 21.37
N GLU A 13 -6.48 1.64 22.01
CA GLU A 13 -6.01 0.33 21.54
C GLU A 13 -6.46 0.02 20.11
N ILE A 14 -7.76 0.15 19.80
CA ILE A 14 -8.29 -0.09 18.44
C ILE A 14 -7.71 0.90 17.42
N LYS A 15 -7.57 2.17 17.81
CA LYS A 15 -6.99 3.19 16.94
C LYS A 15 -5.51 2.88 16.64
N ASP A 16 -4.74 2.54 17.67
CA ASP A 16 -3.31 2.25 17.53
C ASP A 16 -3.10 0.97 16.71
N GLU A 17 -3.96 -0.04 16.88
CA GLU A 17 -4.00 -1.25 16.05
C GLU A 17 -4.26 -0.92 14.58
N LEU A 18 -5.29 -0.12 14.27
CA LEU A 18 -5.59 0.30 12.89
C LEU A 18 -4.43 1.11 12.28
N VAL A 19 -3.78 1.99 13.04
CA VAL A 19 -2.62 2.75 12.56
C VAL A 19 -1.45 1.82 12.25
N LEU A 20 -1.21 0.81 13.09
CA LEU A 20 -0.17 -0.19 12.87
C LEU A 20 -0.47 -1.03 11.62
N GLU A 21 -1.69 -1.56 11.49
CA GLU A 21 -2.11 -2.34 10.32
C GLU A 21 -1.95 -1.54 9.01
N ILE A 22 -2.31 -0.25 8.99
CA ILE A 22 -2.12 0.64 7.83
C ILE A 22 -0.63 0.79 7.51
N ALA A 23 0.21 1.07 8.51
CA ALA A 23 1.65 1.24 8.28
C ALA A 23 2.30 -0.04 7.74
N GLU A 24 1.88 -1.21 8.23
CA GLU A 24 2.38 -2.49 7.75
C GLU A 24 1.99 -2.77 6.29
N ILE A 25 0.74 -2.50 5.90
CA ILE A 25 0.30 -2.72 4.52
C ILE A 25 0.90 -1.67 3.56
N ASP A 26 1.07 -0.42 3.99
CA ASP A 26 1.73 0.64 3.20
C ASP A 26 3.18 0.25 2.88
N MET A 27 3.92 -0.29 3.86
CA MET A 27 5.28 -0.78 3.63
C MET A 27 5.33 -1.93 2.61
N LYS A 28 4.39 -2.87 2.67
CA LYS A 28 4.31 -3.98 1.71
C LYS A 28 3.98 -3.49 0.30
N LEU A 29 3.00 -2.59 0.18
CA LEU A 29 2.61 -1.99 -1.09
C LEU A 29 3.80 -1.28 -1.76
N GLU A 30 4.54 -0.46 -1.01
CA GLU A 30 5.73 0.21 -1.53
C GLU A 30 6.79 -0.80 -1.98
N GLU A 31 7.09 -1.80 -1.16
CA GLU A 31 8.08 -2.83 -1.49
C GLU A 31 7.71 -3.61 -2.76
N THR A 32 6.45 -4.01 -2.90
CA THR A 32 5.95 -4.73 -4.07
C THR A 32 5.97 -3.85 -5.32
N GLN A 33 5.61 -2.57 -5.21
CA GLN A 33 5.68 -1.61 -6.31
C GLN A 33 7.12 -1.35 -6.78
N GLU A 34 8.06 -1.16 -5.85
CA GLU A 34 9.48 -0.97 -6.17
C GLU A 34 10.08 -2.18 -6.89
N LYS A 35 9.71 -3.41 -6.47
CA LYS A 35 10.12 -4.64 -7.15
C LYS A 35 9.58 -4.70 -8.57
N ILE A 36 8.29 -4.40 -8.78
CA ILE A 36 7.69 -4.36 -10.13
C ILE A 36 8.40 -3.32 -11.01
N ALA A 37 8.65 -2.12 -10.49
CA ALA A 37 9.34 -1.07 -11.22
C ALA A 37 10.75 -1.49 -11.65
N THR A 38 11.48 -2.15 -10.75
CA THR A 38 12.82 -2.70 -11.03
C THR A 38 12.76 -3.75 -12.15
N LEU A 39 11.83 -4.71 -12.07
CA LEU A 39 11.68 -5.74 -13.11
C LEU A 39 11.25 -5.15 -14.45
N ASN A 40 10.36 -4.16 -14.47
CA ASN A 40 9.98 -3.46 -15.68
C ASN A 40 11.18 -2.76 -16.33
N LYS A 41 12.07 -2.17 -15.53
CA LYS A 41 13.30 -1.58 -16.06
C LYS A 41 14.23 -2.65 -16.64
N MET A 42 14.34 -3.81 -15.99
CA MET A 42 15.10 -4.95 -16.54
C MET A 42 14.53 -5.42 -17.88
N VAL A 43 13.21 -5.49 -18.01
CA VAL A 43 12.53 -5.82 -19.28
C VAL A 43 12.89 -4.83 -20.38
N GLU A 44 12.82 -3.52 -20.07
CA GLU A 44 13.20 -2.46 -21.01
C GLU A 44 14.65 -2.61 -21.49
N VAL A 45 15.59 -2.88 -20.57
CA VAL A 45 16.99 -3.13 -20.88
C VAL A 45 17.15 -4.33 -21.81
N LEU A 46 16.47 -5.45 -21.53
CA LEU A 46 16.54 -6.65 -22.38
C LEU A 46 16.01 -6.40 -23.80
N ILE A 47 14.94 -5.63 -23.93
CA ILE A 47 14.39 -5.23 -25.25
C ILE A 47 15.40 -4.34 -25.98
N ASN A 48 15.95 -3.33 -25.31
CA ASN A 48 16.89 -2.38 -25.91
C ASN A 48 18.23 -3.04 -26.31
N LEU A 49 18.66 -4.11 -25.64
CA LEU A 49 19.80 -4.92 -26.06
C LEU A 49 19.62 -5.57 -27.45
N LYS A 50 18.38 -5.76 -27.88
CA LYS A 50 18.03 -6.30 -29.22
C LYS A 50 17.66 -5.21 -30.23
N SER A 51 17.74 -3.93 -29.83
CA SER A 51 17.47 -2.80 -30.74
C SER A 51 18.41 -2.81 -31.93
N GLU A 52 17.90 -2.41 -33.11
CA GLU A 52 18.70 -2.20 -34.32
C GLU A 52 19.59 -0.96 -34.19
N ASP A 53 19.10 0.07 -33.49
CA ASP A 53 19.83 1.31 -33.24
C ASP A 53 21.07 1.07 -32.38
N HIS A 54 22.22 1.56 -32.88
CA HIS A 54 23.51 1.32 -32.26
C HIS A 54 23.63 1.98 -30.88
N GLU A 55 23.16 3.22 -30.75
CA GLU A 55 23.28 3.97 -29.49
C GLU A 55 22.35 3.42 -28.41
N THR A 56 21.11 3.07 -28.77
CA THR A 56 20.16 2.38 -27.87
C THR A 56 20.75 1.09 -27.33
N ARG A 57 21.31 0.25 -28.21
CA ARG A 57 21.92 -1.02 -27.81
C ARG A 57 23.17 -0.83 -26.96
N LYS A 58 23.96 0.21 -27.22
CA LYS A 58 25.15 0.56 -26.43
C LYS A 58 24.76 1.03 -25.02
N LEU A 59 23.75 1.89 -24.91
CA LEU A 59 23.23 2.35 -23.62
C LEU A 59 22.65 1.18 -22.81
N ALA A 60 21.90 0.28 -23.45
CA ALA A 60 21.34 -0.89 -22.79
C ALA A 60 22.41 -1.83 -22.21
N LYS A 61 23.57 -1.96 -22.85
CA LYS A 61 24.70 -2.74 -22.27
C LYS A 61 25.25 -2.11 -20.99
N TYR A 62 25.27 -0.78 -20.93
CA TYR A 62 25.68 -0.06 -19.72
C TYR A 62 24.65 -0.26 -18.60
N ASP A 63 23.37 -0.07 -18.89
CA ASP A 63 22.28 -0.26 -17.92
C ASP A 63 22.23 -1.71 -17.41
N PHE A 64 22.42 -2.70 -18.30
CA PHE A 64 22.50 -4.11 -17.93
C PHE A 64 23.61 -4.39 -16.91
N ALA A 65 24.79 -3.79 -17.10
CA ALA A 65 25.90 -3.91 -16.17
C ALA A 65 25.63 -3.16 -14.85
N GLN A 66 25.07 -1.95 -14.91
CA GLN A 66 24.74 -1.15 -13.73
C GLN A 66 23.71 -1.84 -12.84
N MET A 67 22.72 -2.52 -13.44
CA MET A 67 21.70 -3.28 -12.74
C MET A 67 22.17 -4.65 -12.26
N ASN A 68 23.46 -5.00 -12.44
CA ASN A 68 24.04 -6.30 -12.12
C ASN A 68 23.24 -7.48 -12.70
N MET A 69 22.70 -7.32 -13.91
CA MET A 69 21.94 -8.36 -14.58
C MET A 69 22.86 -9.49 -15.04
N THR A 70 22.34 -10.71 -15.04
CA THR A 70 23.08 -11.90 -15.51
C THR A 70 22.55 -12.36 -16.84
N GLU A 71 23.40 -12.96 -17.69
CA GLU A 71 22.96 -13.48 -19.01
C GLU A 71 21.89 -14.58 -18.92
N SER A 72 21.72 -15.19 -17.74
CA SER A 72 20.68 -16.18 -17.49
C SER A 72 19.27 -15.59 -17.33
N ILE A 73 19.15 -14.27 -17.19
CA ILE A 73 17.85 -13.60 -17.09
C ILE A 73 17.14 -13.61 -18.44
N THR A 74 15.85 -13.95 -18.45
CA THR A 74 15.04 -14.04 -19.67
C THR A 74 13.78 -13.19 -19.55
N LEU A 75 13.25 -12.74 -20.69
CA LEU A 75 11.98 -12.00 -20.74
C LEU A 75 10.82 -12.82 -20.16
N ASP A 76 10.75 -14.13 -20.47
CA ASP A 76 9.69 -15.00 -19.97
C ASP A 76 9.71 -15.13 -18.44
N ARG A 77 10.92 -15.25 -17.87
CA ARG A 77 11.09 -15.29 -16.41
C ARG A 77 10.67 -13.97 -15.77
N LEU A 78 11.15 -12.84 -16.31
CA LEU A 78 10.78 -11.51 -15.80
C LEU A 78 9.27 -11.27 -15.89
N ASN A 79 8.63 -11.62 -17.01
CA ASN A 79 7.18 -11.51 -17.17
C ASN A 79 6.43 -12.37 -16.14
N THR A 80 6.89 -13.60 -15.91
CA THR A 80 6.29 -14.47 -14.89
C THR A 80 6.41 -13.86 -13.49
N ASP A 81 7.58 -13.31 -13.15
CA ASP A 81 7.82 -12.70 -11.84
C ASP A 81 7.01 -11.40 -11.67
N ILE A 82 6.89 -10.58 -12.71
CA ILE A 82 6.03 -9.38 -12.73
C ILE A 82 4.57 -9.77 -12.51
N LEU A 83 4.05 -10.79 -13.20
CA LEU A 83 2.66 -11.22 -13.05
C LEU A 83 2.35 -11.70 -11.62
N LYS A 84 3.28 -12.41 -10.99
CA LYS A 84 3.15 -12.82 -9.58
C LYS A 84 3.12 -11.62 -8.65
N LEU A 85 4.06 -10.69 -8.80
CA LEU A 85 4.08 -9.47 -7.98
C LEU A 85 2.85 -8.60 -8.21
N GLN A 86 2.31 -8.52 -9.43
CA GLN A 86 1.05 -7.82 -9.71
C GLN A 86 -0.14 -8.47 -9.00
N GLN A 87 -0.16 -9.81 -8.92
CA GLN A 87 -1.17 -10.53 -8.14
C GLN A 87 -1.01 -10.27 -6.64
N GLU A 88 0.22 -10.29 -6.13
CA GLU A 88 0.54 -9.95 -4.73
C GLU A 88 0.09 -8.52 -4.40
N LEU A 89 0.43 -7.55 -5.25
CA LEU A 89 0.00 -6.16 -5.13
C LEU A 89 -1.54 -6.05 -5.10
N GLY A 90 -2.23 -6.80 -5.95
CA GLY A 90 -3.69 -6.85 -5.95
C GLY A 90 -4.27 -7.37 -4.64
N ASN A 91 -3.63 -8.37 -4.02
CA ASN A 91 -4.05 -8.88 -2.71
C ASN A 91 -3.80 -7.85 -1.60
N GLU A 92 -2.65 -7.18 -1.62
CA GLU A 92 -2.30 -6.13 -0.66
C GLU A 92 -3.28 -4.95 -0.74
N ILE A 93 -3.68 -4.54 -1.95
CA ILE A 93 -4.71 -3.52 -2.16
C ILE A 93 -6.06 -3.94 -1.57
N ASN A 94 -6.45 -5.22 -1.73
CA ASN A 94 -7.68 -5.72 -1.14
C ASN A 94 -7.61 -5.69 0.40
N GLU A 95 -6.48 -6.08 1.00
CA GLU A 95 -6.25 -5.99 2.45
C GLU A 95 -6.34 -4.54 2.95
N TYR A 96 -5.69 -3.61 2.24
CA TYR A 96 -5.79 -2.18 2.52
C TYR A 96 -7.24 -1.69 2.49
N GLU A 97 -8.03 -2.11 1.50
CA GLU A 97 -9.44 -1.73 1.39
C GLU A 97 -10.26 -2.22 2.59
N GLU A 98 -10.04 -3.45 3.04
CA GLU A 98 -10.72 -3.97 4.25
C GLU A 98 -10.38 -3.15 5.49
N ILE A 99 -9.12 -2.76 5.67
CA ILE A 99 -8.68 -1.88 6.77
C ILE A 99 -9.36 -0.51 6.66
N ALA A 100 -9.43 0.07 5.47
CA ALA A 100 -10.11 1.34 5.23
C ALA A 100 -11.61 1.27 5.56
N ARG A 101 -12.30 0.17 5.21
CA ARG A 101 -13.71 -0.05 5.57
C ARG A 101 -13.92 -0.20 7.08
N ARG A 102 -13.00 -0.89 7.78
CA ARG A 102 -13.00 -0.97 9.26
C ARG A 102 -12.83 0.42 9.88
N GLN A 103 -11.89 1.22 9.37
CA GLN A 103 -11.65 2.58 9.84
C GLN A 103 -12.89 3.47 9.64
N ASP A 104 -13.52 3.45 8.47
CA ASP A 104 -14.75 4.21 8.20
C ASP A 104 -15.89 3.81 9.15
N SER A 105 -16.05 2.51 9.38
CA SER A 105 -17.04 1.98 10.33
C SER A 105 -16.77 2.47 11.76
N PHE A 106 -15.52 2.47 12.19
CA PHE A 106 -15.10 2.97 13.49
C PHE A 106 -15.42 4.47 13.64
N VAL A 107 -15.09 5.29 12.63
CA VAL A 107 -15.40 6.73 12.59
C VAL A 107 -16.91 6.98 12.68
N LYS A 108 -17.73 6.22 11.94
CA LYS A 108 -19.19 6.30 11.99
C LYS A 108 -19.73 6.03 13.39
N ILE A 109 -19.27 4.96 14.05
CA ILE A 109 -19.71 4.60 15.42
C ILE A 109 -19.40 5.73 16.41
N ILE A 110 -18.18 6.30 16.35
CA ILE A 110 -17.79 7.42 17.22
C ILE A 110 -18.70 8.62 17.01
N ASN A 111 -18.95 8.98 15.75
CA ASN A 111 -19.77 10.14 15.40
C ASN A 111 -21.23 9.95 15.84
N THR A 112 -21.82 8.76 15.65
CA THR A 112 -23.17 8.44 16.12
C THR A 112 -23.27 8.47 17.64
N ASN A 113 -22.29 7.93 18.36
CA ASN A 113 -22.26 7.97 19.83
C ASN A 113 -22.14 9.39 20.35
N LYS A 114 -21.27 10.22 19.74
CA LYS A 114 -21.14 11.64 20.08
C LYS A 114 -22.43 12.42 19.86
N PHE A 115 -23.13 12.16 18.75
CA PHE A 115 -24.41 12.80 18.45
C PHE A 115 -25.52 12.39 19.44
N THR A 116 -25.56 11.12 19.81
CA THR A 116 -26.50 10.59 20.83
C THR A 116 -26.27 11.24 22.19
N VAL A 117 -25.01 11.35 22.63
CA VAL A 117 -24.63 12.04 23.88
C VAL A 117 -25.04 13.51 23.87
N LEU A 118 -24.80 14.23 22.77
CA LEU A 118 -25.16 15.64 22.64
C LEU A 118 -26.68 15.85 22.74
N LYS A 119 -27.47 14.99 22.08
CA LYS A 119 -28.94 15.01 22.19
C LYS A 119 -29.46 14.79 23.61
N PHE A 120 -28.85 13.87 24.35
CA PHE A 120 -29.22 13.66 25.76
C PHE A 120 -28.87 14.87 26.63
N HIS A 121 -27.77 15.56 26.37
CA HIS A 121 -27.41 16.80 27.08
C HIS A 121 -28.32 17.98 26.73
N GLU A 122 -28.70 18.16 25.45
CA GLU A 122 -29.65 19.22 25.05
C GLU A 122 -31.04 19.02 25.67
N ASN A 123 -31.55 17.79 25.66
CA ASN A 123 -32.85 17.48 26.26
C ASN A 123 -32.86 17.70 27.77
N ALA A 124 -31.76 17.41 28.46
CA ALA A 124 -31.62 17.61 29.91
C ALA A 124 -31.43 19.09 30.33
N LEU A 125 -31.11 19.99 29.39
CA LEU A 125 -30.98 21.43 29.62
C LEU A 125 -32.29 22.20 29.33
N LEU A 126 -33.29 21.53 28.73
CA LEU A 126 -34.57 22.11 28.33
C LEU A 126 -35.74 21.70 29.26
N GLU A 127 -35.49 20.87 30.27
CA GLU A 127 -36.40 20.57 31.41
C GLU A 127 -36.03 21.39 32.65
#